data_AF-A0A2V5SPE0-F1
#
_entry.id   AF-A0A2V5SPE0-F1
#
_cell.length_a   1.000
_cell.length_b   1.000
_cell.length_c   1.000
_cell.angle_alpha   90.00
_cell.angle_beta   90.00
_cell.angle_gamma   90.00
#
_symmetry.space_group_name_H-M   'P 1'
#
loop_
_entity.id
_entity.type
_entity.pdbx_description
1 polymer ?
#
loop_
_entity_poly.entity_id
_entity_poly.type
_entity_poly.pdbx_seq_one_letter_code
_entity_poly.pdbx_strand_id
1 'polypeptide(L)'
;NEAAVEQAQLNLGYAKIKAPIDGYVTKKAVTTGDYVQVGQALMSLVPPRVWVIANFKETQLRSMRPGQPATVSIDAYQELKLHGHVDSIQAGSGAAFTLLPPENATGNYVKVVQRVPVKIVLDDQQNLQRVLGPGMSVVPTVYVGGEVGAARKVAIGAIILAAGVILGAVLWIGRVRRGQA
;
A
#
# COMPACT_ATOMS: atom_id res chain seq x y z
N ASN A 1 -22.23 -49.52 -1.46
CA ASN A 1 -20.75 -49.48 -1.57
C ASN A 1 -20.22 -48.32 -2.41
N GLU A 2 -21.03 -47.67 -3.25
CA GLU A 2 -20.58 -46.56 -4.10
C GLU A 2 -20.14 -45.32 -3.30
N ALA A 3 -20.88 -44.93 -2.25
CA ALA A 3 -20.52 -43.79 -1.40
C ALA A 3 -19.12 -43.91 -0.75
N ALA A 4 -18.70 -45.13 -0.39
CA ALA A 4 -17.37 -45.35 0.19
C ALA A 4 -16.26 -45.20 -0.87
N VAL A 5 -16.53 -45.60 -2.10
CA VAL A 5 -15.60 -45.43 -3.23
C VAL A 5 -15.46 -43.95 -3.60
N GLU A 6 -16.58 -43.22 -3.68
CA GLU A 6 -16.59 -41.78 -3.93
C GLU A 6 -15.83 -41.00 -2.85
N GLN A 7 -16.04 -41.34 -1.58
CA GLN A 7 -15.31 -40.73 -0.47
C GLN A 7 -13.80 -41.00 -0.57
N ALA A 8 -13.39 -42.21 -0.93
CA ALA A 8 -11.99 -42.55 -1.11
C ALA A 8 -11.34 -41.76 -2.27
N GLN A 9 -12.09 -41.52 -3.35
CA GLN A 9 -11.65 -40.68 -4.47
C GLN A 9 -11.46 -39.22 -4.06
N LEU A 10 -12.38 -38.66 -3.26
CA LEU A 10 -12.24 -37.31 -2.71
C LEU A 10 -11.01 -37.19 -1.80
N ASN A 11 -10.80 -38.16 -0.91
CA ASN A 11 -9.64 -38.18 -0.01
C ASN A 11 -8.32 -38.22 -0.79
N LEU A 12 -8.27 -38.99 -1.89
CA LEU A 12 -7.11 -39.00 -2.79
C LEU A 12 -6.92 -37.65 -3.50
N GLY A 13 -8.02 -36.99 -3.87
CA GLY A 13 -8.01 -35.64 -4.44
C GLY A 13 -7.40 -34.60 -3.49
N TYR A 14 -7.74 -34.66 -2.21
CA TYR A 14 -7.22 -33.75 -1.18
C TYR A 14 -5.72 -33.92 -0.89
N ALA A 15 -5.11 -35.05 -1.27
CA ALA A 15 -3.66 -35.22 -1.20
C ALA A 15 -2.89 -34.35 -2.23
N LYS A 16 -3.58 -33.78 -3.23
CA LYS A 16 -2.99 -32.88 -4.24
C LYS A 16 -3.40 -31.43 -3.96
N ILE A 17 -2.56 -30.71 -3.24
CA ILE A 17 -2.79 -29.29 -2.93
C ILE A 17 -2.38 -28.44 -4.14
N LYS A 18 -3.34 -27.73 -4.73
CA LYS A 18 -3.14 -26.81 -5.85
C LYS A 18 -3.24 -25.36 -5.38
N ALA A 19 -2.57 -24.45 -6.08
CA ALA A 19 -2.74 -23.03 -5.83
C ALA A 19 -4.17 -22.59 -6.24
N PRO A 20 -4.90 -21.86 -5.39
CA PRO A 20 -6.25 -21.38 -5.72
C PRO A 20 -6.22 -20.20 -6.70
N ILE A 21 -5.12 -19.46 -6.74
CA ILE A 21 -4.90 -18.30 -7.61
C ILE A 21 -3.44 -18.29 -8.08
N ASP A 22 -3.21 -17.62 -9.21
CA ASP A 22 -1.86 -17.30 -9.65
C ASP A 22 -1.17 -16.35 -8.65
N GLY A 23 0.13 -16.54 -8.46
CA GLY A 23 0.90 -15.73 -7.51
C GLY A 23 2.27 -16.30 -7.20
N TYR A 24 2.93 -15.68 -6.23
CA TYR A 24 4.27 -16.02 -5.78
C TYR A 24 4.24 -16.59 -4.37
N VAL A 25 5.03 -17.63 -4.13
CA VAL A 25 5.16 -18.22 -2.79
C VAL A 25 6.13 -17.37 -1.97
N THR A 26 5.62 -16.71 -0.93
CA THR A 26 6.43 -15.85 -0.03
C THR A 26 7.02 -16.60 1.14
N LYS A 27 6.29 -17.59 1.66
CA LYS A 27 6.75 -18.45 2.75
C LYS A 27 6.39 -19.88 2.42
N LYS A 28 7.38 -20.76 2.48
CA LYS A 28 7.19 -22.22 2.43
C LYS A 28 7.53 -22.78 3.82
N ALA A 29 6.57 -23.41 4.46
CA ALA A 29 6.71 -23.98 5.80
C ALA A 29 6.99 -25.50 5.79
N VAL A 30 7.03 -26.11 4.59
CA VAL A 30 7.19 -27.55 4.43
C VAL A 30 8.30 -27.92 3.46
N THR A 31 8.92 -29.04 3.74
CA THR A 31 9.97 -29.67 2.95
C THR A 31 9.56 -31.09 2.58
N THR A 32 10.16 -31.62 1.53
CA THR A 32 9.94 -33.00 1.12
C THR A 32 10.28 -33.95 2.27
N GLY A 33 9.35 -34.84 2.62
CA GLY A 33 9.47 -35.76 3.75
C GLY A 33 8.70 -35.33 4.99
N ASP A 34 8.21 -34.09 5.06
CA ASP A 34 7.41 -33.63 6.18
C ASP A 34 6.02 -34.27 6.18
N TYR A 35 5.59 -34.70 7.36
CA TYR A 35 4.23 -35.17 7.60
C TYR A 35 3.33 -33.98 7.93
N VAL A 36 2.25 -33.80 7.16
CA VAL A 36 1.36 -32.64 7.24
C VAL A 36 -0.02 -33.02 7.76
N GLN A 37 -0.59 -32.18 8.60
CA GLN A 37 -1.94 -32.36 9.15
C GLN A 37 -2.98 -31.51 8.40
N VAL A 38 -4.24 -31.94 8.46
CA VAL A 38 -5.35 -31.15 7.91
C VAL A 38 -5.44 -29.81 8.63
N GLY A 39 -5.54 -28.72 7.87
CA GLY A 39 -5.58 -27.36 8.40
C GLY A 39 -4.21 -26.73 8.69
N GLN A 40 -3.10 -27.47 8.51
CA GLN A 40 -1.76 -26.91 8.65
C GLN A 40 -1.45 -25.96 7.48
N ALA A 41 -0.99 -24.75 7.80
CA ALA A 41 -0.56 -23.78 6.80
C ALA A 41 0.79 -24.19 6.18
N LEU A 42 0.77 -24.57 4.90
CA LEU A 42 1.97 -25.08 4.20
C LEU A 42 2.74 -23.99 3.47
N MET A 43 2.01 -23.04 2.88
CA MET A 43 2.59 -21.98 2.05
C MET A 43 1.72 -20.72 2.08
N SER A 44 2.37 -19.57 1.93
CA SER A 44 1.71 -18.28 1.73
C SER A 44 1.90 -17.82 0.30
N LEU A 45 0.81 -17.49 -0.38
CA LEU A 45 0.80 -16.98 -1.75
C LEU A 45 0.48 -15.49 -1.77
N VAL A 46 1.21 -14.72 -2.58
CA VAL A 46 0.92 -13.31 -2.87
C VAL A 46 0.46 -13.18 -4.32
N PRO A 47 -0.70 -12.57 -4.59
CA PRO A 47 -1.22 -12.38 -5.93
C PRO A 47 -0.36 -11.41 -6.75
N PRO A 48 -0.40 -11.49 -8.09
CA PRO A 48 0.42 -10.64 -8.94
C PRO A 48 -0.03 -9.18 -8.99
N ARG A 49 -1.31 -8.91 -8.68
CA ARG A 49 -1.82 -7.53 -8.61
C ARG A 49 -1.45 -6.90 -7.27
N VAL A 50 -0.67 -5.83 -7.32
CA VAL A 50 -0.25 -5.08 -6.15
C VAL A 50 -1.02 -3.75 -6.10
N TRP A 51 -1.50 -3.41 -4.91
CA TRP A 51 -2.10 -2.11 -4.61
C TRP A 51 -1.55 -1.58 -3.30
N VAL A 52 -1.70 -0.27 -3.10
CA VAL A 52 -1.26 0.43 -1.90
C VAL A 52 -2.48 0.89 -1.12
N ILE A 53 -2.47 0.66 0.18
CA ILE A 53 -3.46 1.22 1.11
C ILE A 53 -2.81 2.39 1.84
N ALA A 54 -3.23 3.60 1.49
CA ALA A 54 -2.72 4.84 2.03
C ALA A 54 -3.70 5.41 3.06
N ASN A 55 -3.21 5.68 4.28
CA ASN A 55 -4.03 6.24 5.35
C ASN A 55 -3.95 7.77 5.35
N PHE A 56 -4.96 8.43 4.78
CA PHE A 56 -5.03 9.90 4.75
C PHE A 56 -5.81 10.44 5.94
N LYS A 57 -5.49 11.68 6.36
CA LYS A 57 -6.31 12.39 7.35
C LYS A 57 -7.68 12.66 6.74
N GLU A 58 -8.75 12.54 7.53
CA GLU A 58 -10.12 12.84 7.07
C GLU A 58 -10.23 14.22 6.43
N THR A 59 -9.53 15.22 6.98
CA THR A 59 -9.50 16.59 6.43
C THR A 59 -8.91 16.70 5.03
N GLN A 60 -8.08 15.74 4.62
CA GLN A 60 -7.45 15.69 3.30
C GLN A 60 -8.36 15.05 2.23
N LEU A 61 -9.42 14.35 2.63
CA LEU A 61 -10.33 13.69 1.69
C LEU A 61 -11.33 14.62 1.01
N ARG A 62 -11.51 15.85 1.51
CA ARG A 62 -12.55 16.79 1.04
C ARG A 62 -12.61 16.92 -0.49
N SER A 63 -11.46 17.03 -1.12
CA SER A 63 -11.31 17.18 -2.58
C SER A 63 -10.85 15.91 -3.29
N MET A 64 -10.71 14.80 -2.57
CA MET A 64 -10.26 13.53 -3.12
C MET A 64 -11.43 12.81 -3.78
N ARG A 65 -11.21 12.25 -4.97
CA ARG A 65 -12.21 11.46 -5.72
C ARG A 65 -11.54 10.23 -6.33
N PRO A 66 -12.27 9.10 -6.45
CA PRO A 66 -11.83 7.98 -7.27
C PRO A 66 -11.45 8.44 -8.69
N GLY A 67 -10.44 7.82 -9.27
CA GLY A 67 -9.87 8.13 -10.59
C GLY A 67 -8.79 9.22 -10.59
N GLN A 68 -8.54 9.90 -9.47
CA GLN A 68 -7.47 10.91 -9.42
C GLN A 68 -6.08 10.28 -9.51
N PRO A 69 -5.13 10.92 -10.23
CA PRO A 69 -3.78 10.42 -10.33
C PRO A 69 -3.04 10.53 -8.99
N ALA A 70 -2.17 9.56 -8.74
CA ALA A 70 -1.36 9.46 -7.55
C ALA A 70 0.07 9.02 -7.89
N THR A 71 1.04 9.53 -7.13
CA THR A 71 2.42 9.05 -7.16
C THR A 71 2.72 8.41 -5.80
N VAL A 72 3.31 7.22 -5.82
CA VAL A 72 3.74 6.50 -4.62
C VAL A 72 5.26 6.34 -4.66
N SER A 73 5.94 6.77 -3.60
CA SER A 73 7.37 6.54 -3.38
C SER A 73 7.54 5.47 -2.31
N ILE A 74 8.50 4.57 -2.47
CA ILE A 74 8.82 3.53 -1.49
C ILE A 74 10.01 3.99 -0.66
N ASP A 75 9.95 3.84 0.67
CA ASP A 75 11.04 4.30 1.54
C ASP A 75 12.36 3.56 1.26
N ALA A 76 12.26 2.28 0.90
CA ALA A 76 13.41 1.44 0.52
C ALA A 76 14.03 1.85 -0.84
N TYR A 77 13.27 2.51 -1.72
CA TYR A 77 13.69 2.86 -3.08
C TYR A 77 13.20 4.26 -3.44
N GLN A 78 13.81 5.29 -2.84
CA GLN A 78 13.39 6.69 -3.02
C GLN A 78 13.53 7.20 -4.45
N GLU A 79 14.41 6.60 -5.25
CA GLU A 79 14.58 6.89 -6.68
C GLU A 79 13.34 6.49 -7.50
N LEU A 80 12.58 5.49 -7.03
CA LEU A 80 11.50 4.86 -7.76
C LEU A 80 10.17 5.52 -7.43
N LYS A 81 9.67 6.31 -8.38
CA LYS A 81 8.33 6.89 -8.33
C LYS A 81 7.37 6.02 -9.11
N LEU A 82 6.41 5.43 -8.41
CA LEU A 82 5.36 4.62 -9.00
C LEU A 82 4.15 5.48 -9.28
N HIS A 83 3.62 5.38 -10.49
CA HIS A 83 2.42 6.08 -10.90
C HIS A 83 1.21 5.16 -10.75
N GLY A 84 0.10 5.74 -10.34
CA GLY A 84 -1.15 5.04 -10.14
C GLY A 84 -2.31 6.01 -10.03
N HIS A 85 -3.47 5.47 -9.64
CA HIS A 85 -4.68 6.23 -9.46
C HIS A 85 -5.43 5.76 -8.21
N VAL A 86 -6.26 6.65 -7.66
CA VAL A 86 -7.16 6.32 -6.56
C VAL A 86 -8.26 5.41 -7.11
N ASP A 87 -8.33 4.18 -6.61
CA ASP A 87 -9.39 3.23 -6.98
C ASP A 87 -10.64 3.47 -6.13
N SER A 88 -10.45 3.54 -4.81
CA SER A 88 -11.56 3.66 -3.87
C SER A 88 -11.13 4.33 -2.56
N ILE A 89 -12.09 5.00 -1.93
CA ILE A 89 -11.97 5.64 -0.62
C ILE A 89 -12.92 4.89 0.32
N GLN A 90 -12.42 4.37 1.43
CA GLN A 90 -13.26 3.63 2.38
C GLN A 90 -14.32 4.55 3.00
N ALA A 91 -15.58 4.10 3.02
CA ALA A 91 -16.74 4.86 3.51
C ALA A 91 -16.84 4.91 5.05
N GLY A 92 -15.71 4.96 5.76
CA GLY A 92 -15.66 5.07 7.22
C GLY A 92 -14.23 5.04 7.75
N SER A 93 -13.98 5.75 8.86
CA SER A 93 -12.68 5.75 9.52
C SER A 93 -12.45 4.42 10.26
N GLY A 94 -11.18 4.01 10.42
CA GLY A 94 -10.85 2.73 11.08
C GLY A 94 -11.39 2.60 12.52
N ALA A 95 -11.65 3.72 13.19
CA ALA A 95 -12.27 3.76 14.52
C ALA A 95 -13.76 3.40 14.53
N ALA A 96 -14.48 3.50 13.40
CA ALA A 96 -15.88 3.10 13.32
C ALA A 96 -16.08 1.57 13.24
N PHE A 97 -15.02 0.82 12.94
CA PHE A 97 -15.06 -0.63 12.73
C PHE A 97 -14.24 -1.43 13.76
N THR A 98 -13.71 -0.78 14.81
CA THR A 98 -13.01 -1.47 15.90
C THR A 98 -14.00 -1.97 16.95
N LEU A 99 -13.79 -3.18 17.47
CA LEU A 99 -14.58 -3.75 18.57
C LEU A 99 -14.46 -2.96 19.87
N LEU A 100 -13.40 -2.16 20.01
CA LEU A 100 -13.14 -1.28 21.14
C LEU A 100 -12.88 0.14 20.61
N PRO A 101 -13.89 1.02 20.57
CA PRO A 101 -13.68 2.43 20.26
C PRO A 101 -12.76 3.05 21.32
N PRO A 102 -11.87 3.98 20.95
CA PRO A 102 -11.07 4.70 21.93
C PRO A 102 -11.98 5.55 22.84
N GLU A 103 -12.15 5.14 24.10
CA GLU A 103 -12.82 5.93 25.13
C GLU A 103 -11.86 7.00 25.67
N ASN A 104 -12.00 8.24 25.21
CA ASN A 104 -11.33 9.39 25.81
C ASN A 104 -12.17 9.94 26.98
N ALA A 105 -12.24 9.19 28.08
CA ALA A 105 -13.09 9.49 29.25
C ALA A 105 -12.39 10.36 30.33
N THR A 106 -11.74 11.46 29.96
CA THR A 106 -11.04 12.34 30.93
C THR A 106 -11.09 13.82 30.52
N GLY A 107 -12.28 14.45 30.61
CA GLY A 107 -12.50 15.90 30.83
C GLY A 107 -11.88 16.96 29.90
N ASN A 108 -10.94 16.58 29.02
CA ASN A 108 -10.23 17.43 28.07
C ASN A 108 -10.63 16.98 26.68
N TYR A 109 -11.34 17.85 25.95
CA TYR A 109 -11.70 17.57 24.57
C TYR A 109 -10.48 17.71 23.65
N VAL A 110 -9.74 16.62 23.48
CA VAL A 110 -8.64 16.54 22.50
C VAL A 110 -9.20 15.96 21.20
N LYS A 111 -9.29 16.80 20.16
CA LYS A 111 -9.72 16.37 18.82
C LYS A 111 -8.68 15.43 18.21
N VAL A 112 -8.95 14.13 18.23
CA VAL A 112 -8.10 13.12 17.57
C VAL A 112 -8.40 13.09 16.08
N VAL A 113 -7.38 13.27 15.25
CA VAL A 113 -7.52 13.21 13.78
C VAL A 113 -7.69 11.76 13.35
N GLN A 114 -8.85 11.45 12.78
CA GLN A 114 -9.11 10.14 12.22
C GLN A 114 -8.44 9.97 10.85
N ARG A 115 -7.98 8.75 10.57
CA ARG A 115 -7.41 8.36 9.29
C ARG A 115 -8.38 7.46 8.54
N VAL A 116 -8.45 7.68 7.24
CA VAL A 116 -9.30 6.94 6.33
C VAL A 116 -8.43 6.22 5.31
N PRO A 117 -8.57 4.89 5.17
CA PRO A 117 -7.87 4.13 4.16
C PRO A 117 -8.33 4.51 2.74
N VAL A 118 -7.36 4.78 1.88
CA VAL A 118 -7.55 5.03 0.45
C VAL A 118 -6.77 3.99 -0.32
N LYS A 119 -7.45 3.28 -1.22
CA LYS A 119 -6.83 2.27 -2.08
C LYS A 119 -6.32 2.94 -3.35
N ILE A 120 -5.02 2.78 -3.61
CA ILE A 120 -4.34 3.28 -4.79
C ILE A 120 -3.88 2.08 -5.61
N VAL A 121 -4.33 2.00 -6.86
CA VAL A 121 -3.91 0.98 -7.82
C VAL A 121 -2.79 1.57 -8.66
N LEU A 122 -1.71 0.80 -8.82
CA LEU A 122 -0.54 1.22 -9.59
C LEU A 122 -0.74 0.86 -11.06
N ASP A 123 -0.42 1.79 -11.96
CA ASP A 123 -0.68 1.64 -13.40
C ASP A 123 0.32 0.69 -14.05
N ASP A 124 1.60 0.84 -13.71
CA ASP A 124 2.66 -0.07 -14.12
C ASP A 124 2.78 -1.22 -13.13
N GLN A 125 2.23 -2.38 -13.48
CA GLN A 125 2.33 -3.61 -12.67
C GLN A 125 3.58 -4.45 -13.02
N GLN A 126 4.35 -4.05 -14.04
CA GLN A 126 5.52 -4.79 -14.46
C GLN A 126 6.65 -4.55 -13.45
N ASN A 127 7.28 -5.63 -12.99
CA ASN A 127 8.37 -5.62 -12.00
C ASN A 127 8.05 -5.09 -10.59
N LEU A 128 6.86 -4.54 -10.34
CA LEU A 128 6.47 -4.09 -9.00
C LEU A 128 6.63 -5.18 -7.95
N GLN A 129 6.30 -6.41 -8.28
CA GLN A 129 6.31 -7.53 -7.33
C GLN A 129 7.71 -7.94 -6.87
N ARG A 130 8.76 -7.53 -7.59
CA ARG A 130 10.16 -7.72 -7.14
C ARG A 130 10.60 -6.63 -6.17
N VAL A 131 9.91 -5.49 -6.18
CA VAL A 131 10.31 -4.27 -5.46
C VAL A 131 9.36 -3.96 -4.29
N LEU A 132 8.09 -4.35 -4.40
CA LEU A 132 7.01 -4.16 -3.43
C LEU A 132 6.61 -5.51 -2.84
N GLY A 133 6.94 -5.69 -1.56
CA GLY A 133 6.42 -6.77 -0.73
C GLY A 133 5.29 -6.30 0.20
N PRO A 134 4.46 -7.22 0.71
CA PRO A 134 3.52 -6.91 1.79
C PRO A 134 4.25 -6.29 2.99
N GLY A 135 3.68 -5.22 3.56
CA GLY A 135 4.21 -4.57 4.76
C GLY A 135 5.26 -3.48 4.53
N MET A 136 5.59 -3.15 3.28
CA MET A 136 6.51 -2.04 2.99
C MET A 136 5.87 -0.67 3.25
N SER A 137 6.67 0.25 3.79
CA SER A 137 6.29 1.65 3.98
C SER A 137 6.39 2.42 2.68
N VAL A 138 5.40 3.28 2.45
CA VAL A 138 5.30 4.11 1.25
C VAL A 138 4.81 5.51 1.59
N VAL A 139 5.23 6.48 0.77
CA VAL A 139 4.80 7.88 0.83
C VAL A 139 3.90 8.16 -0.39
N PRO A 140 2.57 8.19 -0.22
CA PRO A 140 1.63 8.45 -1.29
C PRO A 140 1.36 9.96 -1.44
N THR A 141 1.33 10.43 -2.68
CA THR A 141 0.94 11.80 -3.07
C THR A 141 -0.21 11.73 -4.06
N VAL A 142 -1.39 12.22 -3.69
CA VAL A 142 -2.57 12.28 -4.57
C VAL A 142 -2.74 13.70 -5.09
N TYR A 143 -2.99 13.84 -6.39
CA TYR A 143 -3.19 15.14 -7.02
C TYR A 143 -4.69 15.46 -7.11
N VAL A 144 -5.09 16.53 -6.43
CA VAL A 144 -6.46 17.04 -6.39
C VAL A 144 -6.55 18.37 -7.15
N GLY A 145 -7.39 18.45 -8.18
CA GLY A 145 -7.51 19.63 -9.06
C GLY A 145 -7.10 19.30 -10.49
N GLY A 146 -7.98 19.57 -11.44
CA GLY A 146 -7.76 19.28 -12.85
C GLY A 146 -6.75 20.25 -13.45
N GLU A 147 -5.49 19.84 -13.51
CA GLU A 147 -4.53 20.14 -14.57
C GLU A 147 -3.28 19.31 -14.32
N VAL A 148 -3.18 18.16 -14.98
CA VAL A 148 -1.93 17.40 -15.09
C VAL A 148 -1.09 18.12 -16.15
N GLY A 149 -0.61 19.31 -15.79
CA GLY A 149 0.19 20.17 -16.66
C GLY A 149 1.65 19.72 -16.69
N ALA A 150 2.07 19.24 -17.86
CA ALA A 150 3.43 18.98 -18.31
C ALA A 150 4.57 19.54 -17.43
N ALA A 151 5.45 18.63 -16.98
CA ALA A 151 6.70 18.97 -16.32
C ALA A 151 7.59 19.83 -17.24
N ARG A 152 7.55 21.15 -17.08
CA ARG A 152 8.50 22.06 -17.72
C ARG A 152 9.84 21.91 -17.01
N LYS A 153 10.80 21.21 -17.63
CA LYS A 153 12.20 21.18 -17.18
C LYS A 153 12.76 22.59 -17.25
N VAL A 154 12.96 23.24 -16.11
CA VAL A 154 13.81 24.44 -16.01
C VAL A 154 15.18 23.95 -15.57
N ALA A 155 16.11 23.91 -16.53
CA ALA A 155 17.54 23.77 -16.23
C ALA A 155 18.01 25.10 -15.63
N ILE A 156 18.32 25.13 -14.34
CA ILE A 156 19.03 26.26 -13.72
C ILE A 156 20.52 25.98 -13.87
N GLY A 157 21.19 26.81 -14.65
CA GLY A 157 22.64 26.79 -14.85
C GLY A 157 23.37 27.01 -13.52
N ALA A 158 24.39 26.20 -13.28
CA ALA A 158 25.29 26.33 -12.15
C ALA A 158 26.23 27.52 -12.33
N ILE A 159 26.20 28.48 -11.40
CA ILE A 159 27.31 29.40 -11.16
C ILE A 159 27.98 28.92 -9.87
N ILE A 160 29.19 28.38 -10.01
CA ILE A 160 30.08 28.01 -8.91
C ILE A 160 30.85 29.27 -8.51
N LEU A 161 30.70 29.71 -7.27
CA LEU A 161 31.73 30.48 -6.57
C LEU A 161 31.97 29.85 -5.20
N ALA A 162 33.23 29.51 -4.97
CA ALA A 162 33.74 28.85 -3.80
C ALA A 162 33.84 29.80 -2.59
N ALA A 163 33.50 29.30 -1.41
CA ALA A 163 34.33 29.28 -0.19
C ALA A 163 33.47 29.25 1.10
N GLY A 164 33.74 28.25 1.95
CA GLY A 164 33.73 28.43 3.41
C GLY A 164 32.48 28.02 4.20
N VAL A 165 32.72 27.05 5.10
CA VAL A 165 32.06 26.79 6.40
C VAL A 165 30.90 25.78 6.45
N ILE A 166 31.16 24.72 7.21
CA ILE A 166 30.28 23.65 7.69
C ILE A 166 29.57 24.13 8.97
N LEU A 167 28.24 24.00 9.08
CA LEU A 167 27.51 23.29 10.16
C LEU A 167 25.97 23.48 10.04
N GLY A 168 25.24 22.37 10.09
CA GLY A 168 24.02 22.28 10.92
C GLY A 168 22.64 22.52 10.30
N ALA A 169 21.75 21.57 10.60
CA ALA A 169 20.28 21.66 10.68
C ALA A 169 19.44 21.40 9.40
N VAL A 170 19.13 20.12 9.28
CA VAL A 170 17.92 19.54 8.67
C VAL A 170 16.65 20.17 9.27
N LEU A 171 15.78 20.72 8.42
CA LEU A 171 14.34 20.85 8.71
C LEU A 171 13.57 20.98 7.38
N TRP A 172 12.95 19.90 6.90
CA TRP A 172 12.01 19.97 5.78
C TRP A 172 10.57 19.77 6.28
N ILE A 173 9.78 20.84 6.24
CA ILE A 173 8.35 20.82 6.51
C ILE A 173 7.63 20.60 5.18
N GLY A 174 6.93 19.47 5.07
CA GLY A 174 6.05 19.17 3.93
C GLY A 174 4.99 20.26 3.75
N ARG A 175 4.93 20.83 2.54
CA ARG A 175 4.00 21.91 2.19
C ARG A 175 3.01 21.42 1.14
N VAL A 176 1.71 21.42 1.49
CA VAL A 176 0.62 21.42 0.52
C VAL A 176 0.66 22.77 -0.21
N ARG A 177 0.94 22.77 -1.51
CA ARG A 177 0.82 23.98 -2.35
C ARG A 177 -0.57 23.99 -3.00
N ARG A 178 -1.38 24.99 -2.65
CA ARG A 178 -2.47 25.47 -3.52
C ARG A 178 -1.85 26.42 -4.54
N GLY A 179 -2.07 26.17 -5.82
CA GLY A 179 -1.86 27.21 -6.84
C GLY A 179 -2.93 28.28 -6.68
N GLN A 180 -2.53 29.55 -6.67
CA GLN A 180 -3.44 30.69 -6.87
C GLN A 180 -3.30 31.19 -8.32
N ALA A 181 -4.39 31.81 -8.77
CA ALA A 181 -4.68 32.27 -10.13
C ALA A 181 -3.61 33.19 -10.75
#